data_AF-A0A853C479-F1
#
_entry.id   AF-A0A853C479-F1
#
_cell.length_a   1.000
_cell.length_b   1.000
_cell.length_c   1.000
_cell.angle_alpha   90.00
_cell.angle_beta   90.00
_cell.angle_gamma   90.00
#
_symmetry.space_group_name_H-M   'P 1'
#
loop_
_entity.id
_entity.type
_entity.pdbx_description
1 polymer ?
#
loop_
_entity_poly.entity_id
_entity_poly.type
_entity_poly.pdbx_seq_one_letter_code
_entity_poly.pdbx_strand_id
1 'polypeptide(L)'
;MDTKAKVSEITGALSKKERQRVVKGVTEAVDRWWDAAYLSDSENPFPGFTPGAAKLARGDADLMTGARLLDGATAVATRRRVTLDVLAVKRRAVGVTAGVLLVLESGDGDKRYAVRGTVQLERDKAEWRIFGYRISAGPEQPRKEKKR
;
A
#
# COMPACT_ATOMS: atom_id res chain seq x y z
N MET A 1 2.63 3.28 14.04
CA MET A 1 3.18 4.38 13.23
C MET A 1 2.09 4.88 12.30
N ASP A 2 1.96 6.20 12.11
CA ASP A 2 0.91 6.77 11.27
C ASP A 2 1.26 6.78 9.77
N THR A 3 0.28 6.45 8.94
CA THR A 3 0.39 6.51 7.49
C THR A 3 0.06 7.90 6.96
N LYS A 4 1.02 8.52 6.25
CA LYS A 4 0.80 9.82 5.62
C LYS A 4 0.07 9.64 4.30
N ALA A 5 -1.25 9.79 4.32
CA ALA A 5 -2.10 9.70 3.15
C ALA A 5 -2.47 11.08 2.59
N LYS A 6 -2.44 11.24 1.26
CA LYS A 6 -2.94 12.46 0.58
C LYS A 6 -3.62 12.12 -0.74
N VAL A 7 -4.62 12.91 -1.11
CA VAL A 7 -5.18 12.87 -2.46
C VAL A 7 -4.34 13.78 -3.35
N SER A 8 -3.84 13.22 -4.45
CA SER A 8 -3.09 13.94 -5.48
C SER A 8 -4.06 14.48 -6.53
N GLU A 9 -4.93 13.62 -7.06
CA GLU A 9 -5.90 13.99 -8.10
C GLU A 9 -7.31 13.44 -7.82
N ILE A 10 -8.32 14.17 -8.29
CA ILE A 10 -9.71 13.71 -8.34
C ILE A 10 -10.23 13.96 -9.75
N THR A 11 -10.51 12.89 -10.48
CA THR A 11 -11.23 12.96 -11.76
C THR A 11 -12.73 12.96 -11.49
N GLY A 12 -13.41 14.05 -11.84
CA GLY A 12 -14.82 14.28 -11.51
C GLY A 12 -14.98 15.17 -10.27
N ALA A 13 -16.06 14.98 -9.51
CA ALA A 13 -16.35 15.79 -8.33
C ALA A 13 -16.61 14.92 -7.11
N LEU A 14 -16.13 15.36 -5.94
CA LEU A 14 -16.30 14.65 -4.69
C LEU A 14 -16.46 15.66 -3.55
N SER A 15 -17.39 15.41 -2.61
CA SER A 15 -17.54 16.28 -1.45
C SER A 15 -16.32 16.14 -0.52
N LYS A 16 -16.05 17.15 0.31
CA LYS A 16 -14.97 17.09 1.31
C LYS A 16 -15.12 15.89 2.26
N LYS A 17 -16.35 15.59 2.68
CA LYS A 17 -16.69 14.45 3.54
C LYS A 17 -16.37 13.13 2.85
N GLU A 18 -16.73 13.01 1.58
CA GLU A 18 -16.47 11.79 0.82
C GLU A 18 -14.98 11.62 0.55
N ARG A 19 -14.27 12.73 0.35
CA ARG A 19 -12.81 12.71 0.18
C ARG A 19 -12.13 12.13 1.41
N GLN A 20 -12.54 12.57 2.59
CA GLN A 20 -12.03 12.04 3.86
C GLN A 20 -12.36 10.55 4.04
N ARG A 21 -13.57 10.12 3.68
CA ARG A 21 -13.97 8.71 3.73
C ARG A 21 -13.13 7.84 2.79
N VAL A 22 -12.90 8.30 1.56
CA VAL A 22 -12.06 7.61 0.58
C VAL A 22 -10.63 7.48 1.11
N VAL A 23 -10.03 8.58 1.57
CA VAL A 23 -8.68 8.58 2.13
C VAL A 23 -8.57 7.59 3.28
N LYS A 24 -9.49 7.65 4.24
CA LYS A 24 -9.51 6.74 5.40
C LYS A 24 -9.61 5.28 4.95
N GLY A 25 -10.62 4.94 4.17
CA GLY A 25 -10.87 3.55 3.79
C GLY A 25 -9.79 2.93 2.91
N VAL A 26 -9.21 3.68 1.98
CA VAL A 26 -8.07 3.22 1.16
C VAL A 26 -6.82 3.06 2.02
N THR A 27 -6.55 4.00 2.93
CA THR A 27 -5.40 3.93 3.83
C THR A 27 -5.50 2.69 4.73
N GLU A 28 -6.67 2.43 5.31
CA GLU A 28 -6.91 1.24 6.12
C GLU A 28 -6.75 -0.07 5.33
N ALA A 29 -7.18 -0.11 4.06
CA ALA A 29 -6.99 -1.28 3.21
C ALA A 29 -5.50 -1.56 2.93
N VAL A 30 -4.72 -0.51 2.66
CA VAL A 30 -3.27 -0.61 2.43
C VAL A 30 -2.52 -0.96 3.71
N ASP A 31 -2.87 -0.33 4.84
CA ASP A 31 -2.22 -0.60 6.13
C ASP A 31 -2.43 -2.04 6.57
N ARG A 32 -3.66 -2.58 6.46
CA ARG A 32 -3.93 -3.99 6.77
C ARG A 32 -3.08 -4.94 5.93
N TRP A 33 -2.91 -4.64 4.65
CA TRP A 33 -2.03 -5.43 3.79
C TRP A 33 -0.57 -5.33 4.23
N TRP A 34 -0.05 -4.12 4.45
CA TRP A 34 1.33 -3.95 4.91
C TRP A 34 1.62 -4.64 6.24
N ASP A 35 0.70 -4.52 7.20
CA ASP A 35 0.83 -5.11 8.51
C ASP A 35 0.84 -6.65 8.41
N ALA A 36 -0.08 -7.22 7.63
CA ALA A 36 -0.18 -8.67 7.44
C ALA A 36 0.96 -9.27 6.59
N ALA A 37 1.45 -8.54 5.59
CA ALA A 37 2.39 -9.07 4.61
C ALA A 37 3.85 -8.83 4.97
N TYR A 38 4.19 -7.73 5.64
CA TYR A 38 5.59 -7.32 5.87
C TYR A 38 5.97 -7.16 7.34
N LEU A 39 5.00 -6.99 8.25
CA LEU A 39 5.27 -6.64 9.65
C LEU A 39 4.76 -7.67 10.64
N SER A 40 4.14 -8.74 10.17
CA SER A 40 3.68 -9.87 10.97
C SER A 40 3.72 -11.17 10.16
N ASP A 41 3.77 -12.28 10.87
CA ASP A 41 3.68 -13.63 10.29
C ASP A 41 2.20 -14.05 10.16
N SER A 42 1.44 -13.30 9.35
CA SER A 42 0.01 -13.57 9.16
C SER A 42 -0.22 -14.79 8.26
N GLU A 43 -1.11 -15.69 8.67
CA GLU A 43 -1.62 -16.77 7.81
C GLU A 43 -2.36 -16.24 6.57
N ASN A 44 -2.82 -14.99 6.61
CA ASN A 44 -3.45 -14.30 5.50
C ASN A 44 -2.71 -13.00 5.16
N PRO A 45 -1.63 -13.06 4.35
CA PRO A 45 -0.83 -11.88 4.01
C PRO A 45 -1.54 -10.88 3.08
N PHE A 46 -2.70 -11.22 2.51
CA PHE A 46 -3.41 -10.37 1.54
C PHE A 46 -4.83 -9.98 1.98
N PRO A 47 -5.01 -9.40 3.19
CA PRO A 47 -6.31 -8.93 3.62
C PRO A 47 -6.76 -7.76 2.73
N GLY A 48 -8.05 -7.74 2.36
CA GLY A 48 -8.62 -6.68 1.53
C GLY A 48 -8.30 -6.80 0.03
N PHE A 49 -7.59 -7.84 -0.41
CA PHE A 49 -7.47 -8.16 -1.83
C PHE A 49 -8.75 -8.87 -2.31
N THR A 50 -9.13 -8.65 -3.57
CA THR A 50 -10.13 -9.50 -4.23
C THR A 50 -9.57 -10.92 -4.39
N PRO A 51 -10.40 -11.98 -4.52
CA PRO A 51 -9.91 -13.34 -4.65
C PRO A 51 -8.93 -13.54 -5.81
N GLY A 52 -9.19 -12.90 -6.95
CA GLY A 52 -8.29 -12.94 -8.11
C GLY A 52 -6.95 -12.25 -7.84
N ALA A 53 -6.97 -11.06 -7.26
CA ALA A 53 -5.76 -10.32 -6.90
C ALA A 53 -4.93 -11.04 -5.83
N ALA A 54 -5.59 -11.63 -4.82
CA ALA A 54 -4.91 -12.41 -3.78
C ALA A 54 -4.24 -13.66 -4.36
N LYS A 55 -4.86 -14.32 -5.35
CA LYS A 55 -4.25 -15.46 -6.04
C LYS A 55 -2.99 -15.05 -6.79
N LEU A 56 -3.03 -13.92 -7.51
CA LEU A 56 -1.85 -13.38 -8.20
C LEU A 56 -0.76 -12.97 -7.19
N ALA A 57 -1.12 -12.26 -6.13
CA ALA A 57 -0.19 -11.80 -5.11
C ALA A 57 0.51 -12.95 -4.37
N ARG A 58 -0.17 -14.10 -4.18
CA ARG A 58 0.48 -15.33 -3.68
C ARG A 58 1.52 -15.89 -4.64
N GLY A 59 1.30 -15.78 -5.95
CA GLY A 59 2.31 -16.13 -6.95
C GLY A 59 3.53 -15.20 -6.90
N ASP A 60 3.32 -13.94 -6.52
CA ASP A 60 4.36 -12.92 -6.37
C ASP A 60 4.77 -12.71 -4.88
N ALA A 61 4.63 -13.73 -4.03
CA ALA A 61 4.84 -13.60 -2.58
C ALA A 61 6.22 -13.05 -2.21
N ASP A 62 7.23 -13.37 -3.00
CA ASP A 62 8.61 -12.86 -2.89
C ASP A 62 8.72 -11.33 -2.92
N LEU A 63 7.79 -10.66 -3.61
CA LEU A 63 7.74 -9.21 -3.75
C LEU A 63 6.67 -8.61 -2.84
N MET A 64 5.55 -9.33 -2.68
CA MET A 64 4.32 -8.85 -2.05
C MET A 64 4.27 -9.12 -0.55
N THR A 65 5.28 -9.80 0.01
CA THR A 65 5.45 -10.09 1.44
C THR A 65 6.90 -9.86 1.89
N GLY A 66 7.11 -9.84 3.22
CA GLY A 66 8.42 -9.72 3.84
C GLY A 66 9.26 -11.00 3.79
N ALA A 67 8.68 -12.16 3.47
CA ALA A 67 9.32 -13.47 3.64
C ALA A 67 10.70 -13.56 2.96
N ARG A 68 10.79 -13.17 1.68
CA ARG A 68 12.06 -13.14 0.94
C ARG A 68 12.84 -11.85 1.13
N LEU A 69 12.15 -10.72 1.28
CA LEU A 69 12.78 -9.40 1.37
C LEU A 69 13.59 -9.24 2.66
N LEU A 70 13.09 -9.80 3.76
CA LEU A 70 13.67 -9.70 5.09
C LEU A 70 14.52 -10.91 5.47
N ASP A 71 14.50 -11.98 4.67
CA ASP A 71 15.26 -13.22 4.92
C ASP A 71 15.01 -13.79 6.34
N GLY A 72 13.73 -13.81 6.75
CA GLY A 72 13.31 -14.25 8.08
C GLY A 72 13.56 -13.26 9.22
N ALA A 73 14.17 -12.09 8.96
CA ALA A 73 14.32 -11.05 9.97
C ALA A 73 12.99 -10.33 10.24
N THR A 74 12.80 -9.89 11.49
CA THR A 74 11.74 -8.94 11.81
C THR A 74 12.09 -7.56 11.25
N ALA A 75 11.08 -6.75 10.99
CA ALA A 75 11.26 -5.38 10.54
C ALA A 75 10.27 -4.42 11.18
N VAL A 76 10.68 -3.17 11.29
CA VAL A 76 9.82 -2.07 11.71
C VAL A 76 9.58 -1.12 10.53
N ALA A 77 8.36 -0.59 10.43
CA ALA A 77 8.08 0.45 9.46
C ALA A 77 8.68 1.78 9.94
N THR A 78 9.54 2.39 9.12
CA THR A 78 10.12 3.72 9.37
C THR A 78 9.48 4.81 8.51
N ARG A 79 8.72 4.41 7.48
CA ARG A 79 7.97 5.34 6.63
C ARG A 79 6.76 4.66 6.00
N ARG A 80 5.59 5.29 6.11
CA ARG A 80 4.37 4.90 5.41
C ARG A 80 3.76 6.08 4.67
N ARG A 81 3.55 5.95 3.36
CA ARG A 81 2.92 6.99 2.52
C ARG A 81 1.98 6.40 1.50
N VAL A 82 0.83 7.04 1.35
CA VAL A 82 -0.17 6.71 0.35
C VAL A 82 -0.57 7.97 -0.41
N THR A 83 -0.52 7.93 -1.73
CA THR A 83 -1.02 9.00 -2.61
C THR A 83 -2.18 8.48 -3.42
N LEU A 84 -3.31 9.19 -3.44
CA LEU A 84 -4.55 8.70 -4.05
C LEU A 84 -4.89 9.53 -5.27
N ASP A 85 -5.14 8.84 -6.39
CA ASP A 85 -5.80 9.37 -7.58
C ASP A 85 -7.19 8.75 -7.65
N VAL A 86 -8.23 9.58 -7.52
CA VAL A 86 -9.59 9.13 -7.29
C VAL A 86 -10.45 9.34 -8.53
N LEU A 87 -11.08 8.28 -9.02
CA LEU A 87 -12.13 8.37 -10.04
C LEU A 87 -13.49 8.53 -9.36
N ALA A 88 -14.17 9.64 -9.65
CA ALA A 88 -15.47 9.97 -9.10
C ALA A 88 -16.54 10.11 -10.19
N VAL A 89 -17.62 9.34 -10.07
CA VAL A 89 -18.79 9.39 -10.96
C VAL A 89 -20.02 9.70 -10.13
N LYS A 90 -20.87 10.63 -10.58
CA LYS A 90 -22.09 11.07 -9.85
C LYS A 90 -21.81 11.40 -8.37
N ARG A 91 -20.71 12.12 -8.11
CA ARG A 91 -20.24 12.52 -6.76
C ARG A 91 -19.86 11.37 -5.82
N ARG A 92 -19.64 10.17 -6.35
CA ARG A 92 -19.20 8.99 -5.60
C ARG A 92 -17.87 8.48 -6.15
N ALA A 93 -16.93 8.16 -5.25
CA ALA A 93 -15.71 7.48 -5.66
C ALA A 93 -16.05 6.06 -6.08
N VAL A 94 -15.65 5.69 -7.29
CA VAL A 94 -15.89 4.37 -7.89
C VAL A 94 -14.59 3.57 -8.03
N GLY A 95 -13.44 4.24 -8.08
CA GLY A 95 -12.14 3.61 -8.13
C GLY A 95 -11.03 4.52 -7.63
N VAL A 96 -9.93 3.93 -7.19
CA VAL A 96 -8.75 4.64 -6.71
C VAL A 96 -7.49 3.94 -7.23
N THR A 97 -6.57 4.71 -7.79
CA THR A 97 -5.18 4.27 -7.90
C THR A 97 -4.41 4.84 -6.73
N ALA A 98 -3.86 3.99 -5.87
CA ALA A 98 -3.08 4.41 -4.72
C ALA A 98 -1.59 4.14 -4.99
N GLY A 99 -0.80 5.20 -5.06
CA GLY A 99 0.65 5.11 -4.97
C GLY A 99 1.07 4.80 -3.54
N VAL A 100 1.89 3.77 -3.36
CA VAL A 100 2.27 3.25 -2.05
C VAL A 100 3.78 3.33 -1.87
N LEU A 101 4.19 3.70 -0.65
CA LEU A 101 5.59 3.63 -0.21
C LEU A 101 5.62 3.19 1.26
N LEU A 102 6.19 2.02 1.49
CA LEU A 102 6.56 1.51 2.79
C LEU A 102 8.08 1.39 2.84
N VAL A 103 8.70 1.98 3.85
CA VAL A 103 10.11 1.77 4.16
C VAL A 103 10.18 0.97 5.45
N LEU A 104 10.95 -0.11 5.38
CA LEU A 104 11.21 -1.06 6.45
C LEU A 104 12.66 -0.92 6.88
N GLU A 105 12.91 -1.06 8.17
CA GLU A 105 14.23 -1.24 8.75
C GLU A 105 14.25 -2.59 9.44
N SER A 106 15.27 -3.42 9.18
CA SER A 106 15.44 -4.70 9.83
C SER A 106 15.65 -4.53 11.33
N GLY A 107 15.31 -5.56 12.12
CA GLY A 107 15.41 -5.50 13.58
C GLY A 107 16.82 -5.25 14.13
N ASP A 108 17.86 -5.52 13.34
CA ASP A 108 19.26 -5.20 13.64
C ASP A 108 19.65 -3.75 13.30
N GLY A 109 18.80 -3.01 12.59
CA GLY A 109 19.03 -1.61 12.17
C GLY A 109 19.95 -1.44 10.97
N ASP A 110 20.53 -2.53 10.46
CA ASP A 110 21.62 -2.47 9.47
C ASP A 110 21.12 -2.39 8.02
N LYS A 111 19.88 -2.84 7.76
CA LYS A 111 19.31 -2.90 6.41
C LYS A 111 17.99 -2.15 6.35
N ARG A 112 17.84 -1.39 5.26
CA ARG A 112 16.57 -0.77 4.89
C ARG A 112 16.05 -1.32 3.59
N TYR A 113 14.74 -1.47 3.54
CA TYR A 113 14.03 -1.95 2.37
C TYR A 113 12.89 -1.00 2.02
N ALA A 114 12.61 -0.87 0.73
CA ALA A 114 11.50 -0.07 0.25
C ALA A 114 10.56 -0.93 -0.58
N VAL A 115 9.28 -0.92 -0.20
CA VAL A 115 8.17 -1.46 -0.96
C VAL A 115 7.43 -0.28 -1.57
N ARG A 116 7.42 -0.19 -2.89
CA ARG A 116 6.84 0.95 -3.61
C ARG A 116 6.12 0.53 -4.87
N GLY A 117 5.15 1.33 -5.28
CA GLY A 117 4.44 1.11 -6.54
C GLY A 117 3.03 1.66 -6.48
N THR A 118 2.12 0.97 -7.16
CA THR A 118 0.70 1.34 -7.22
C THR A 118 -0.18 0.14 -6.96
N VAL A 119 -1.29 0.36 -6.27
CA VAL A 119 -2.40 -0.59 -6.17
C VAL A 119 -3.65 0.05 -6.74
N GLN A 120 -4.48 -0.75 -7.41
CA GLN A 120 -5.80 -0.33 -7.89
C GLN A 120 -6.86 -0.88 -6.96
N LEU A 121 -7.71 0.02 -6.47
CA LEU A 121 -8.80 -0.30 -5.57
C LEU A 121 -10.14 0.03 -6.19
N GLU A 122 -11.08 -0.87 -5.96
CA GLU A 122 -12.49 -0.65 -6.22
C GLU A 122 -13.28 -0.66 -4.92
N ARG A 123 -14.47 -0.07 -4.97
CA ARG A 123 -15.37 -0.09 -3.83
C ARG A 123 -16.32 -1.27 -3.94
N ASP A 124 -16.07 -2.32 -3.16
CA ASP A 124 -16.97 -3.46 -3.00
C ASP A 124 -17.88 -3.19 -1.80
N LYS A 125 -19.16 -2.91 -2.08
CA LYS A 125 -20.15 -2.46 -1.09
C LYS A 125 -19.65 -1.24 -0.30
N ALA A 126 -19.25 -1.44 0.96
CA ALA A 126 -18.77 -0.40 1.86
C ALA A 126 -17.24 -0.41 2.04
N GLU A 127 -16.54 -1.40 1.48
CA GLU A 127 -15.11 -1.61 1.70
C GLU A 127 -14.31 -1.34 0.43
N TRP A 128 -13.07 -0.89 0.62
CA TRP A 128 -12.11 -0.78 -0.47
C TRP A 128 -11.37 -2.10 -0.62
N ARG A 129 -11.34 -2.61 -1.85
CA ARG A 129 -10.65 -3.86 -2.17
C ARG A 129 -9.61 -3.65 -3.25
N ILE A 130 -8.44 -4.22 -3.05
CA ILE A 130 -7.34 -4.20 -4.01
C ILE A 130 -7.62 -5.28 -5.06
N PHE A 131 -7.80 -4.88 -6.32
CA PHE A 131 -8.04 -5.80 -7.43
C PHE A 131 -6.86 -5.89 -8.40
N GLY A 132 -5.91 -4.94 -8.32
CA GLY A 132 -4.71 -4.91 -9.16
C GLY A 132 -3.55 -4.25 -8.43
N TYR A 133 -2.33 -4.59 -8.84
CA TYR A 133 -1.13 -4.00 -8.29
C TYR A 133 0.02 -3.99 -9.30
N ARG A 134 0.96 -3.09 -9.05
CA ARG A 134 2.30 -3.05 -9.64
C ARG A 134 3.26 -2.62 -8.54
N ILE A 135 3.95 -3.58 -7.95
CA ILE A 135 4.81 -3.36 -6.79
C ILE A 135 6.24 -3.73 -7.14
N SER A 136 7.16 -3.00 -6.55
CA SER A 136 8.57 -3.33 -6.52
C SER A 136 9.04 -3.25 -5.07
N ALA A 137 9.73 -4.29 -4.62
CA ALA A 137 10.32 -4.37 -3.30
C ALA A 137 11.81 -4.67 -3.43
N GLY A 138 12.61 -4.14 -2.52
CA GLY A 138 14.06 -4.39 -2.50
C GLY A 138 14.78 -3.48 -1.51
N PRO A 139 16.12 -3.56 -1.46
CA PRO A 139 16.92 -2.66 -0.63
C PRO A 139 16.60 -1.19 -0.93
N GLU A 140 16.44 -0.39 0.11
CA GLU A 140 16.26 1.05 -0.05
C GLU A 140 17.57 1.62 -0.59
N GLN A 141 17.59 1.99 -1.87
CA GLN A 141 18.75 2.69 -2.41
C GLN A 141 18.89 4.03 -1.68
N PRO A 142 20.10 4.40 -1.21
CA PRO A 142 20.32 5.72 -0.66
C PRO A 142 19.91 6.72 -1.75
N ARG A 143 18.98 7.61 -1.39
CA ARG A 143 18.54 8.69 -2.27
C ARG A 143 19.82 9.43 -2.69
N LYS A 144 20.21 9.33 -3.98
CA LYS A 144 21.35 10.11 -4.50
C LYS A 144 21.17 11.54 -4.05
N GLU A 145 22.00 11.97 -3.12
CA GLU A 145 21.99 13.32 -2.62
C GLU A 145 22.34 14.19 -3.82
N LYS A 146 21.35 14.96 -4.31
CA LYS A 146 21.64 16.01 -5.27
C LYS A 146 22.51 17.01 -4.51
N LYS A 147 23.84 16.85 -4.62
CA LYS A 147 24.79 17.90 -4.27
C LYS A 147 24.30 19.17 -4.96
N ARG A 148 23.87 20.14 -4.17
CA ARG A 148 23.70 21.53 -4.59
C ARG A 148 25.01 22.25 -4.34
#